data_AF-A0A924NWE4-F1
#
_entry.id   AF-A0A924NWE4-F1
#
_cell.length_a   1.000
_cell.length_b   1.000
_cell.length_c   1.000
_cell.angle_alpha   90.00
_cell.angle_beta   90.00
_cell.angle_gamma   90.00
#
_symmetry.space_group_name_H-M   'P 1'
#
loop_
_entity.id
_entity.type
_entity.pdbx_description
1 polymer ?
#
loop_
_entity_poly.entity_id
_entity_poly.type
_entity_poly.pdbx_seq_one_letter_code
_entity_poly.pdbx_strand_id
1 'polypeptide(L)'
;MQKTQAVAALGQHKLMLPTWVRAALAANDRLKVYLTVLQAAAEHASHPKRDAPDLAHEMAAAGLQNVWLQDLVAAARQVDKDLLLSDLPQLVQSFQSDLATMARPVLDGAAMGTKPAVRVQHWHDWLAALPVDRLTDKQVEALTHGKRGGADSLHLLVMDLHKQINQLSSALATEVIDGANVWELQPGDHMRVAAFMRGLNRTAGLKFDHPGLDTSATRDGERLLLQNDIGTNDAHVLVMQVTAHAISLTYSDLHRERLEFFQALLQPLGAQWSALESRTQAELNGGEAYSVSTAQFDCADDAALEQALEGIGSRIVFLIDWNRARKRLQAFVGKADAIAVLAEAARRDV
;
A
#
# COMPACT_ATOMS: atom_id res chain seq x y z
N MET A 1 5.14 5.09 3.03
CA MET A 1 3.69 4.81 3.09
C MET A 1 2.89 5.67 2.09
N GLN A 2 3.47 6.17 0.98
CA GLN A 2 2.85 7.27 0.21
C GLN A 2 2.57 6.94 -1.28
N LYS A 3 3.35 6.09 -1.95
CA LYS A 3 3.04 5.59 -3.32
C LYS A 3 1.73 4.79 -3.42
N THR A 4 1.39 4.09 -2.35
CA THR A 4 0.14 3.34 -2.20
C THR A 4 -1.09 4.25 -2.28
N GLN A 5 -0.99 5.48 -1.78
CA GLN A 5 -2.07 6.47 -1.81
C GLN A 5 -2.24 7.06 -3.22
N ALA A 6 -1.15 7.25 -3.97
CA ALA A 6 -1.20 7.72 -5.35
C ALA A 6 -1.90 6.72 -6.28
N VAL A 7 -1.57 5.42 -6.16
CA VAL A 7 -2.24 4.35 -6.92
C VAL A 7 -3.74 4.24 -6.55
N ALA A 8 -4.08 4.39 -5.27
CA ALA A 8 -5.48 4.44 -4.82
C ALA A 8 -6.22 5.67 -5.38
N ALA A 9 -5.58 6.84 -5.43
CA ALA A 9 -6.12 8.06 -6.04
C ALA A 9 -6.37 7.93 -7.55
N LEU A 10 -5.68 7.02 -8.24
CA LEU A 10 -5.94 6.65 -9.63
C LEU A 10 -7.09 5.64 -9.78
N GLY A 11 -7.74 5.26 -8.67
CA GLY A 11 -8.88 4.33 -8.63
C GLY A 11 -8.49 2.85 -8.60
N GLN A 12 -7.19 2.51 -8.54
CA GLN A 12 -6.71 1.15 -8.81
C GLN A 12 -6.47 0.33 -7.53
N HIS A 13 -7.53 0.20 -6.73
CA HIS A 13 -7.48 -0.37 -5.37
C HIS A 13 -7.03 -1.84 -5.32
N LYS A 14 -7.36 -2.65 -6.34
CA LYS A 14 -6.96 -4.07 -6.39
C LYS A 14 -5.46 -4.30 -6.47
N LEU A 15 -4.70 -3.37 -7.07
CA LEU A 15 -3.24 -3.45 -7.15
C LEU A 15 -2.57 -3.28 -5.76
N MET A 16 -3.29 -2.76 -4.78
CA MET A 16 -2.76 -2.47 -3.44
C MET A 16 -3.06 -3.56 -2.41
N LEU A 17 -3.92 -4.51 -2.77
CA LEU A 17 -4.47 -5.49 -1.85
C LEU A 17 -3.39 -6.35 -1.14
N PRO A 18 -2.33 -6.86 -1.81
CA PRO A 18 -1.28 -7.62 -1.11
C PRO A 18 -0.52 -6.79 -0.06
N THR A 19 -0.24 -5.53 -0.37
CA THR A 19 0.44 -4.62 0.57
C THR A 19 -0.46 -4.30 1.76
N TRP A 20 -1.76 -4.09 1.53
CA TRP A 20 -2.72 -3.88 2.61
C TRP A 20 -2.93 -5.12 3.47
N VAL A 21 -3.00 -6.31 2.88
CA VAL A 21 -3.10 -7.57 3.62
C VAL A 21 -1.90 -7.77 4.52
N ARG A 22 -0.66 -7.55 4.03
CA ARG A 22 0.55 -7.63 4.86
C ARG A 22 0.54 -6.62 6.01
N ALA A 23 0.16 -5.37 5.73
CA ALA A 23 0.05 -4.33 6.76
C ALA A 23 -1.03 -4.67 7.81
N ALA A 24 -2.15 -5.24 7.38
CA ALA A 24 -3.25 -5.63 8.24
C ALA A 24 -2.91 -6.82 9.15
N LEU A 25 -2.15 -7.81 8.65
CA LEU A 25 -1.63 -8.91 9.48
C LEU A 25 -0.66 -8.39 10.55
N ALA A 26 0.27 -7.49 10.18
CA ALA A 26 1.16 -6.88 11.17
C ALA A 26 0.39 -6.03 12.20
N ALA A 27 -0.68 -5.33 11.78
CA ALA A 27 -1.56 -4.60 12.70
C ALA A 27 -2.35 -5.55 13.62
N ASN A 28 -2.75 -6.73 13.13
CA ASN A 28 -3.39 -7.76 13.97
C ASN A 28 -2.48 -8.20 15.12
N ASP A 29 -1.20 -8.42 14.85
CA ASP A 29 -0.23 -8.84 15.87
C ASP A 29 -0.04 -7.75 16.92
N ARG A 30 0.08 -6.47 16.52
CA ARG A 30 0.14 -5.34 17.46
C ARG A 30 -1.14 -5.20 18.30
N LEU A 31 -2.32 -5.32 17.70
CA LEU A 31 -3.61 -5.25 18.41
C LEU A 31 -3.72 -6.35 19.47
N LYS A 32 -3.25 -7.57 19.18
CA LYS A 32 -3.21 -8.64 20.19
C LYS A 32 -2.30 -8.28 21.35
N VAL A 33 -1.12 -7.72 21.09
CA VAL A 33 -0.20 -7.28 22.15
C VAL A 33 -0.84 -6.20 23.01
N TYR A 34 -1.53 -5.21 22.44
CA TYR A 34 -2.22 -4.18 23.23
C TYR A 34 -3.32 -4.78 24.13
N LEU A 35 -4.07 -5.77 23.64
CA LEU A 35 -5.07 -6.47 24.45
C LEU A 35 -4.41 -7.27 25.58
N THR A 36 -3.30 -7.95 25.31
CA THR A 36 -2.51 -8.66 26.33
C THR A 36 -1.94 -7.71 27.38
N VAL A 37 -1.40 -6.55 26.96
CA VAL A 37 -0.93 -5.49 27.86
C VAL A 37 -2.06 -5.00 28.76
N LEU A 38 -3.25 -4.76 28.21
CA LEU A 38 -4.41 -4.34 29.00
C LEU A 38 -4.84 -5.39 30.03
N GLN A 39 -4.84 -6.68 29.65
CA GLN A 39 -5.13 -7.79 30.56
C GLN A 39 -4.08 -7.90 31.66
N ALA A 40 -2.79 -7.80 31.31
CA ALA A 40 -1.68 -7.81 32.25
C ALA A 40 -1.74 -6.64 33.24
N ALA A 41 -2.08 -5.44 32.76
CA ALA A 41 -2.27 -4.26 33.59
C ALA A 41 -3.43 -4.44 34.58
N ALA A 42 -4.56 -5.00 34.13
CA ALA A 42 -5.69 -5.32 35.01
C ALA A 42 -5.34 -6.38 36.06
N GLU A 43 -4.60 -7.42 35.67
CA GLU A 43 -4.15 -8.46 36.58
C GLU A 43 -3.13 -7.94 37.61
N HIS A 44 -2.16 -7.11 37.17
CA HIS A 44 -1.19 -6.49 38.05
C HIS A 44 -1.86 -5.52 39.03
N ALA A 45 -2.78 -4.67 38.56
CA ALA A 45 -3.52 -3.73 39.40
C ALA A 45 -4.35 -4.42 40.49
N SER A 46 -4.90 -5.61 40.21
CA SER A 46 -5.64 -6.43 41.19
C SER A 46 -4.72 -7.22 42.13
N HIS A 47 -3.46 -7.47 41.72
CA HIS A 47 -2.46 -8.20 42.51
C HIS A 47 -1.11 -7.46 42.55
N PRO A 48 -1.03 -6.25 43.13
CA PRO A 48 0.14 -5.37 43.00
C PRO A 48 1.42 -5.89 43.68
N LYS A 49 1.31 -6.99 44.45
CA LYS A 49 2.46 -7.68 45.08
C LYS A 49 3.08 -8.76 44.20
N ARG A 50 2.47 -9.08 43.05
CA ARG A 50 3.03 -10.00 42.06
C ARG A 50 3.81 -9.21 41.04
N ASP A 51 4.93 -9.79 40.60
CA ASP A 51 5.69 -9.22 39.49
C ASP A 51 4.82 -9.12 38.24
N ALA A 52 4.93 -8.01 37.52
CA ALA A 52 4.27 -7.85 36.24
C ALA A 52 4.85 -8.87 35.24
N PRO A 53 4.02 -9.43 34.34
CA PRO A 53 4.52 -10.34 33.32
C PRO A 53 5.48 -9.61 32.35
N ASP A 54 6.58 -10.28 32.01
CA ASP A 54 7.50 -9.78 30.98
C ASP A 54 6.92 -10.06 29.58
N LEU A 55 6.54 -9.00 28.89
CA LEU A 55 5.97 -9.04 27.53
C LEU A 55 6.97 -8.60 26.45
N ALA A 56 8.26 -8.51 26.78
CA ALA A 56 9.29 -8.03 25.85
C ALA A 56 9.35 -8.87 24.56
N HIS A 57 9.15 -10.18 24.68
CA HIS A 57 9.20 -11.09 23.53
C HIS A 57 8.03 -10.86 22.58
N GLU A 58 6.81 -10.79 23.10
CA GLU A 58 5.58 -10.54 22.34
C GLU A 58 5.62 -9.17 21.65
N MET A 59 6.10 -8.15 22.37
CA MET A 59 6.28 -6.80 21.82
C MET A 59 7.30 -6.79 20.68
N ALA A 60 8.47 -7.41 20.87
CA ALA A 60 9.49 -7.51 19.84
C ALA A 60 8.98 -8.26 18.60
N ALA A 61 8.24 -9.36 18.78
CA ALA A 61 7.66 -10.14 17.69
C ALA A 61 6.63 -9.33 16.87
N ALA A 62 5.88 -8.42 17.52
CA ALA A 62 4.94 -7.51 16.86
C ALA A 62 5.59 -6.22 16.31
N GLY A 63 6.92 -6.09 16.42
CA GLY A 63 7.66 -4.90 15.99
C GLY A 63 7.46 -3.67 16.89
N LEU A 64 6.98 -3.87 18.11
CA LEU A 64 6.80 -2.84 19.13
C LEU A 64 8.09 -2.73 19.95
N GLN A 65 8.95 -1.75 19.63
CA GLN A 65 10.23 -1.55 20.34
C GLN A 65 10.12 -0.61 21.54
N ASN A 66 8.90 -0.26 21.95
CA ASN A 66 8.68 0.87 22.85
C ASN A 66 8.49 0.42 24.30
N VAL A 67 9.33 0.94 25.20
CA VAL A 67 9.32 0.62 26.64
C VAL A 67 8.02 1.05 27.35
N TRP A 68 7.32 2.06 26.82
CA TRP A 68 6.14 2.64 27.49
C TRP A 68 5.00 1.65 27.75
N LEU A 69 4.84 0.58 26.95
CA LEU A 69 3.81 -0.43 27.21
C LEU A 69 4.14 -1.28 28.45
N GLN A 70 5.43 -1.51 28.73
CA GLN A 70 5.86 -2.19 29.95
C GLN A 70 5.66 -1.27 31.16
N ASP A 71 6.02 0.00 31.01
CA ASP A 71 5.80 1.03 32.03
C ASP A 71 4.31 1.19 32.35
N LEU A 72 3.44 1.10 31.34
CA LEU A 72 1.98 1.15 31.50
C LEU A 72 1.46 0.01 32.37
N VAL A 73 1.97 -1.23 32.20
CA VAL A 73 1.59 -2.37 33.05
C VAL A 73 2.10 -2.16 34.48
N ALA A 74 3.36 -1.74 34.64
CA ALA A 74 3.97 -1.55 35.95
C ALA A 74 3.33 -0.39 36.75
N ALA A 75 2.83 0.63 36.07
CA ALA A 75 2.15 1.77 36.68
C ALA A 75 0.65 1.54 36.94
N ALA A 76 0.08 0.44 36.43
CA ALA A 76 -1.34 0.16 36.52
C ALA A 76 -1.76 -0.07 37.98
N ARG A 77 -2.86 0.58 38.38
CA ARG A 77 -3.38 0.48 39.76
C ARG A 77 -4.89 0.52 39.80
N GLN A 78 -5.45 -0.14 40.81
CA GLN A 78 -6.88 -0.09 41.05
C GLN A 78 -7.24 1.12 41.94
N VAL A 79 -8.14 1.98 41.48
CA VAL A 79 -8.64 3.16 42.21
C VAL A 79 -10.16 3.16 42.13
N ASP A 80 -10.84 3.11 43.28
CA ASP A 80 -12.31 3.09 43.35
C ASP A 80 -12.98 2.03 42.46
N LYS A 81 -12.31 0.87 42.31
CA LYS A 81 -12.65 -0.27 41.43
C LYS A 81 -12.35 -0.09 39.94
N ASP A 82 -11.95 1.09 39.51
CA ASP A 82 -11.49 1.33 38.14
C ASP A 82 -10.00 1.02 38.01
N LEU A 83 -9.62 0.57 36.81
CA LEU A 83 -8.23 0.41 36.39
C LEU A 83 -7.69 1.76 35.93
N LEU A 84 -6.76 2.34 36.69
CA LEU A 84 -6.06 3.56 36.29
C LEU A 84 -4.85 3.21 35.42
N LEU A 85 -4.75 3.88 34.27
CA LEU A 85 -3.67 3.73 33.29
C LEU A 85 -3.17 5.12 32.87
N SER A 86 -1.93 5.46 33.23
CA SER A 86 -1.37 6.79 32.99
C SER A 86 -1.28 7.17 31.51
N ASP A 87 -0.99 6.21 30.64
CA ASP A 87 -0.83 6.42 29.20
C ASP A 87 -1.98 5.80 28.38
N LEU A 88 -3.18 5.75 28.97
CA LEU A 88 -4.39 5.29 28.29
C LEU A 88 -4.67 6.02 26.96
N PRO A 89 -4.50 7.35 26.82
CA PRO A 89 -4.76 8.03 25.55
C PRO A 89 -3.85 7.53 24.42
N GLN A 90 -2.58 7.25 24.73
CA GLN A 90 -1.62 6.70 23.77
C GLN A 90 -1.98 5.26 23.37
N LEU A 91 -2.44 4.45 24.34
CA LEU A 91 -2.94 3.10 24.07
C LEU A 91 -4.19 3.12 23.18
N VAL A 92 -5.15 4.00 23.47
CA VAL A 92 -6.37 4.19 22.65
C VAL A 92 -6.02 4.63 21.23
N GLN A 93 -5.11 5.59 21.06
CA GLN A 93 -4.66 6.02 19.74
C GLN A 93 -4.00 4.87 18.96
N SER A 94 -3.21 4.04 19.65
CA SER A 94 -2.56 2.86 19.06
C SER A 94 -3.60 1.83 18.60
N PHE A 95 -4.63 1.56 19.42
CA PHE A 95 -5.77 0.73 19.03
C PHE A 95 -6.50 1.27 17.80
N GLN A 96 -6.81 2.56 17.77
CA GLN A 96 -7.51 3.17 16.63
C GLN A 96 -6.68 3.09 15.35
N SER A 97 -5.39 3.45 15.41
CA SER A 97 -4.52 3.44 14.24
C SER A 97 -4.36 2.03 13.66
N ASP A 98 -4.12 1.03 14.51
CA ASP A 98 -3.95 -0.35 14.06
C ASP A 98 -5.27 -1.00 13.66
N LEU A 99 -6.40 -0.65 14.29
CA LEU A 99 -7.73 -1.14 13.86
C LEU A 99 -8.07 -0.63 12.46
N ALA A 100 -7.83 0.65 12.17
CA ALA A 100 -8.03 1.22 10.85
C ALA A 100 -7.13 0.54 9.80
N THR A 101 -5.86 0.34 10.13
CA THR A 101 -4.90 -0.38 9.26
C THR A 101 -5.34 -1.81 9.00
N MET A 102 -5.79 -2.51 10.03
CA MET A 102 -6.25 -3.89 9.95
C MET A 102 -7.53 -4.03 9.12
N ALA A 103 -8.49 -3.12 9.30
CA ALA A 103 -9.78 -3.18 8.62
C ALA A 103 -9.69 -2.84 7.12
N ARG A 104 -8.72 -2.01 6.70
CA ARG A 104 -8.61 -1.48 5.34
C ARG A 104 -8.79 -2.50 4.21
N PRO A 105 -8.05 -3.63 4.13
CA PRO A 105 -8.22 -4.58 3.02
C PRO A 105 -9.60 -5.26 2.98
N VAL A 106 -10.32 -5.31 4.10
CA VAL A 106 -11.68 -5.87 4.18
C VAL A 106 -12.72 -4.82 3.76
N LEU A 107 -12.48 -3.55 4.09
CA LEU A 107 -13.42 -2.46 3.82
C LEU A 107 -13.32 -1.91 2.40
N ASP A 108 -12.11 -1.76 1.85
CA ASP A 108 -11.89 -1.19 0.51
C ASP A 108 -12.47 -2.08 -0.61
N GLY A 109 -12.67 -3.38 -0.35
CA GLY A 109 -13.33 -4.32 -1.27
C GLY A 109 -14.85 -4.47 -1.03
N ALA A 110 -15.40 -3.82 0.00
CA ALA A 110 -16.78 -4.00 0.44
C ALA A 110 -17.64 -2.77 0.14
N ALA A 111 -18.93 -2.98 -0.17
CA ALA A 111 -19.86 -1.87 -0.31
C ALA A 111 -19.99 -1.08 1.02
N MET A 112 -20.25 0.23 0.92
CA MET A 112 -20.55 1.06 2.10
C MET A 112 -21.75 0.48 2.86
N GLY A 113 -21.67 0.44 4.19
CA GLY A 113 -22.73 -0.09 5.05
C GLY A 113 -22.72 -1.61 5.24
N THR A 114 -21.69 -2.31 4.78
CA THR A 114 -21.49 -3.72 5.12
C THR A 114 -21.26 -3.91 6.63
N LYS A 115 -21.64 -5.08 7.16
CA LYS A 115 -21.52 -5.39 8.59
C LYS A 115 -20.13 -5.10 9.19
N PRO A 116 -18.99 -5.39 8.50
CA PRO A 116 -17.67 -5.03 9.02
C PRO A 116 -17.47 -3.52 9.15
N ALA A 117 -17.90 -2.72 8.17
CA ALA A 117 -17.74 -1.27 8.19
C ALA A 117 -18.45 -0.63 9.41
N VAL A 118 -19.70 -1.03 9.66
CA VAL A 118 -20.48 -0.53 10.80
C VAL A 118 -19.85 -0.93 12.13
N ARG A 119 -19.38 -2.18 12.26
CA ARG A 119 -18.72 -2.65 13.49
C ARG A 119 -17.39 -1.93 13.74
N VAL A 120 -16.58 -1.72 12.71
CA VAL A 120 -15.31 -0.98 12.83
C VAL A 120 -15.58 0.46 13.27
N GLN A 121 -16.53 1.16 12.64
CA GLN A 121 -16.89 2.52 13.04
C GLN A 121 -17.39 2.58 14.49
N HIS A 122 -18.27 1.65 14.88
CA HIS A 122 -18.75 1.57 16.26
C HIS A 122 -17.62 1.49 17.29
N TRP A 123 -16.61 0.65 17.03
CA TRP A 123 -15.47 0.51 17.94
C TRP A 123 -14.53 1.72 17.92
N HIS A 124 -14.37 2.41 16.78
CA HIS A 124 -13.67 3.69 16.74
C HIS A 124 -14.34 4.75 17.61
N ASP A 125 -15.67 4.90 17.49
CA ASP A 125 -16.46 5.84 18.27
C ASP A 125 -16.43 5.48 19.76
N TRP A 126 -16.52 4.19 20.08
CA TRP A 126 -16.45 3.69 21.46
C TRP A 126 -15.08 3.96 22.09
N LEU A 127 -13.99 3.70 21.37
CA LEU A 127 -12.63 4.00 21.81
C LEU A 127 -12.43 5.50 22.03
N ALA A 128 -12.96 6.35 21.15
CA ALA A 128 -12.88 7.80 21.28
C ALA A 128 -13.67 8.35 22.48
N ALA A 129 -14.70 7.63 22.93
CA ALA A 129 -15.54 8.00 24.08
C ALA A 129 -15.00 7.50 25.43
N LEU A 130 -13.87 6.78 25.45
CA LEU A 130 -13.27 6.31 26.69
C LEU A 130 -12.77 7.47 27.58
N PRO A 131 -12.79 7.30 28.91
CA PRO A 131 -12.15 8.24 29.81
C PRO A 131 -10.64 8.35 29.55
N VAL A 132 -10.07 9.48 29.97
CA VAL A 132 -8.67 9.81 29.67
C VAL A 132 -7.67 8.95 30.45
N ASP A 133 -8.00 8.55 31.68
CA ASP A 133 -7.02 7.97 32.61
C ASP A 133 -7.45 6.63 33.25
N ARG A 134 -8.68 6.18 33.01
CA ARG A 134 -9.24 5.01 33.70
C ARG A 134 -10.20 4.19 32.86
N LEU A 135 -10.29 2.91 33.19
CA LEU A 135 -11.25 1.97 32.62
C LEU A 135 -11.99 1.24 33.74
N THR A 136 -13.31 1.16 33.62
CA THR A 136 -14.14 0.28 34.45
C THR A 136 -13.92 -1.19 34.04
N ASP A 137 -14.23 -2.14 34.94
CA ASP A 137 -14.18 -3.58 34.63
C ASP A 137 -14.99 -3.93 33.36
N LYS A 138 -16.14 -3.29 33.16
CA LYS A 138 -16.98 -3.48 31.96
C LYS A 138 -16.29 -3.01 30.68
N GLN A 139 -15.53 -1.92 30.74
CA GLN A 139 -14.76 -1.43 29.58
C GLN A 139 -13.56 -2.33 29.28
N VAL A 140 -12.87 -2.82 30.31
CA VAL A 140 -11.80 -3.81 30.14
C VAL A 140 -12.36 -5.10 29.52
N GLU A 141 -13.50 -5.59 30.01
CA GLU A 141 -14.19 -6.75 29.45
C GLU A 141 -14.58 -6.52 27.98
N ALA A 142 -15.22 -5.37 27.67
CA ALA A 142 -15.63 -5.00 26.31
C ALA A 142 -14.45 -4.93 25.31
N LEU A 143 -13.24 -4.63 25.78
CA LEU A 143 -12.04 -4.65 24.94
C LEU A 143 -11.50 -6.09 24.74
N THR A 144 -11.50 -6.91 25.78
CA THR A 144 -10.62 -8.09 25.86
C THR A 144 -11.31 -9.44 25.74
N HIS A 145 -12.63 -9.54 25.95
CA HIS A 145 -13.30 -10.85 25.98
C HIS A 145 -13.43 -11.46 24.57
N GLY A 146 -13.35 -12.79 24.47
CA GLY A 146 -13.49 -13.54 23.22
C GLY A 146 -14.71 -14.46 23.15
N LYS A 147 -15.69 -14.29 24.05
CA LYS A 147 -16.81 -15.24 24.19
C LYS A 147 -17.91 -14.93 23.17
N ARG A 148 -18.12 -15.86 22.22
CA ARG A 148 -19.24 -15.79 21.27
C ARG A 148 -20.57 -16.11 21.97
N GLY A 149 -21.64 -15.43 21.55
CA GLY A 149 -23.00 -15.63 22.08
C GLY A 149 -23.45 -14.60 23.13
N GLY A 150 -22.58 -13.66 23.50
CA GLY A 150 -22.89 -12.50 24.34
C GLY A 150 -22.82 -11.16 23.57
N ALA A 151 -22.60 -10.06 24.30
CA ALA A 151 -22.34 -8.76 23.71
C ALA A 151 -21.02 -8.76 22.91
N ASP A 152 -20.90 -7.89 21.91
CA ASP A 152 -19.69 -7.78 21.07
C ASP A 152 -18.47 -7.31 21.89
N SER A 153 -17.27 -7.49 21.34
CA SER A 153 -16.01 -6.94 21.88
C SER A 153 -15.06 -6.50 20.78
N LEU A 154 -14.11 -5.63 21.15
CA LEU A 154 -13.03 -5.26 20.23
C LEU A 154 -12.22 -6.50 19.83
N HIS A 155 -11.90 -7.37 20.78
CA HIS A 155 -11.19 -8.62 20.50
C HIS A 155 -11.94 -9.51 19.50
N LEU A 156 -13.26 -9.66 19.61
CA LEU A 156 -14.07 -10.43 18.66
C LEU A 156 -14.05 -9.81 17.25
N LEU A 157 -14.12 -8.47 17.16
CA LEU A 157 -13.96 -7.77 15.88
C LEU A 157 -12.59 -8.06 15.26
N VAL A 158 -11.51 -7.94 16.04
CA VAL A 158 -10.14 -8.24 15.60
C VAL A 158 -10.03 -9.68 15.10
N MET A 159 -10.60 -10.65 15.81
CA MET A 159 -10.61 -12.05 15.38
C MET A 159 -11.37 -12.26 14.05
N ASP A 160 -12.54 -11.66 13.91
CA ASP A 160 -13.37 -11.78 12.71
C ASP A 160 -12.72 -11.10 11.49
N LEU A 161 -12.06 -9.95 11.69
CA LEU A 161 -11.27 -9.28 10.66
C LEU A 161 -10.07 -10.14 10.28
N HIS A 162 -9.34 -10.71 11.24
CA HIS A 162 -8.19 -11.58 10.96
C HIS A 162 -8.59 -12.79 10.11
N LYS A 163 -9.74 -13.40 10.39
CA LYS A 163 -10.26 -14.52 9.58
C LYS A 163 -10.54 -14.08 8.14
N GLN A 164 -11.15 -12.92 7.94
CA GLN A 164 -11.42 -12.38 6.60
C GLN A 164 -10.12 -12.03 5.87
N ILE A 165 -9.15 -11.43 6.56
CA ILE A 165 -7.83 -11.12 6.00
C ILE A 165 -7.09 -12.40 5.59
N ASN A 166 -7.15 -13.47 6.38
CA ASN A 166 -6.54 -14.75 6.01
C ASN A 166 -7.21 -15.38 4.79
N GLN A 167 -8.53 -15.22 4.63
CA GLN A 167 -9.23 -15.65 3.42
C GLN A 167 -8.78 -14.84 2.20
N LEU A 168 -8.65 -13.51 2.32
CA LEU A 168 -8.10 -12.66 1.28
C LEU A 168 -6.66 -13.06 0.95
N SER A 169 -5.81 -13.25 1.95
CA SER A 169 -4.42 -13.68 1.78
C SER A 169 -4.31 -15.05 1.09
N SER A 170 -5.21 -15.98 1.39
CA SER A 170 -5.23 -17.30 0.75
C SER A 170 -5.71 -17.22 -0.70
N ALA A 171 -6.59 -16.27 -1.03
CA ALA A 171 -7.03 -16.02 -2.41
C ALA A 171 -5.93 -15.34 -3.24
N LEU A 172 -5.10 -14.50 -2.61
CA LEU A 172 -3.94 -13.83 -3.19
C LEU A 172 -2.73 -14.78 -3.41
N ALA A 173 -2.96 -16.02 -3.83
CA ALA A 173 -1.88 -16.94 -4.20
C ALA A 173 -0.95 -16.22 -5.19
N THR A 174 0.24 -15.88 -4.70
CA THR A 174 1.18 -15.01 -5.41
C THR A 174 2.05 -15.89 -6.29
N GLU A 175 1.95 -15.71 -7.59
CA GLU A 175 2.88 -16.26 -8.57
C GLU A 175 3.92 -15.20 -8.94
N VAL A 176 5.08 -15.62 -9.42
CA VAL A 176 6.11 -14.73 -9.96
C VAL A 176 6.30 -15.03 -11.44
N ILE A 177 6.06 -14.05 -12.31
CA ILE A 177 6.27 -14.14 -13.76
C ILE A 177 7.39 -13.18 -14.15
N ASP A 178 8.56 -13.72 -14.53
CA ASP A 178 9.73 -12.94 -14.97
C ASP A 178 10.14 -11.80 -14.01
N GLY A 179 9.86 -11.96 -12.71
CA GLY A 179 10.13 -10.98 -11.65
C GLY A 179 8.94 -10.10 -11.25
N ALA A 180 7.81 -10.16 -11.97
CA ALA A 180 6.56 -9.51 -11.56
C ALA A 180 5.83 -10.35 -10.51
N ASN A 181 5.36 -9.71 -9.44
CA ASN A 181 4.47 -10.34 -8.46
C ASN A 181 3.05 -10.31 -9.02
N VAL A 182 2.43 -11.48 -9.21
CA VAL A 182 1.11 -11.58 -9.82
C VAL A 182 0.14 -12.36 -8.95
N TRP A 183 -1.15 -12.00 -9.03
CA TRP A 183 -2.22 -12.72 -8.34
C TRP A 183 -3.53 -12.65 -9.14
N GLU A 184 -4.39 -13.64 -8.96
CA GLU A 184 -5.71 -13.72 -9.61
C GLU A 184 -5.68 -13.60 -11.16
N LEU A 185 -4.58 -14.01 -11.79
CA LEU A 185 -4.46 -13.98 -13.25
C LEU A 185 -5.20 -15.15 -13.91
N GLN A 186 -5.70 -14.91 -15.12
CA GLN A 186 -6.16 -15.98 -16.00
C GLN A 186 -4.98 -16.50 -16.85
N PRO A 187 -5.03 -17.74 -17.37
CA PRO A 187 -3.94 -18.29 -18.19
C PRO A 187 -3.48 -17.37 -19.35
N GLY A 188 -4.41 -16.68 -20.01
CA GLY A 188 -4.10 -15.73 -21.09
C GLY A 188 -3.35 -14.46 -20.66
N ASP A 189 -3.39 -14.09 -19.37
CA ASP A 189 -2.69 -12.91 -18.86
C ASP A 189 -1.19 -13.13 -18.71
N HIS A 190 -0.75 -14.38 -18.57
CA HIS A 190 0.64 -14.71 -18.27
C HIS A 190 1.57 -14.26 -19.40
N MET A 191 1.14 -14.48 -20.65
CA MET A 191 1.85 -14.03 -21.85
C MET A 191 2.01 -12.50 -21.89
N ARG A 192 0.97 -11.77 -21.48
CA ARG A 192 0.94 -10.29 -21.48
C ARG A 192 1.87 -9.72 -20.42
N VAL A 193 1.84 -10.28 -19.21
CA VAL A 193 2.77 -9.90 -18.14
C VAL A 193 4.21 -10.24 -18.52
N ALA A 194 4.46 -11.44 -19.06
CA ALA A 194 5.77 -11.84 -19.55
C ALA A 194 6.28 -10.89 -20.65
N ALA A 195 5.43 -10.49 -21.60
CA ALA A 195 5.80 -9.53 -22.65
C ALA A 195 6.25 -8.17 -22.08
N PHE A 196 5.48 -7.62 -21.14
CA PHE A 196 5.88 -6.41 -20.44
C PHE A 196 7.23 -6.58 -19.71
N MET A 197 7.39 -7.68 -18.97
CA MET A 197 8.60 -7.97 -18.20
C MET A 197 9.82 -8.22 -19.09
N ARG A 198 9.67 -8.85 -20.26
CA ARG A 198 10.76 -8.98 -21.25
C ARG A 198 11.34 -7.62 -21.62
N GLY A 199 10.48 -6.65 -21.90
CA GLY A 199 10.87 -5.29 -22.24
C GLY A 199 11.58 -4.60 -21.08
N LEU A 200 10.96 -4.66 -19.90
CA LEU A 200 11.51 -4.08 -18.67
C LEU A 200 12.88 -4.65 -18.31
N ASN A 201 13.01 -5.98 -18.30
CA ASN A 201 14.22 -6.68 -17.92
C ASN A 201 15.36 -6.44 -18.92
N ARG A 202 15.05 -6.20 -20.20
CA ARG A 202 16.05 -5.85 -21.22
C ARG A 202 16.80 -4.57 -20.88
N THR A 203 16.13 -3.57 -20.29
CA THR A 203 16.72 -2.27 -19.97
C THR A 203 16.94 -2.06 -18.47
N ALA A 204 16.49 -2.98 -17.61
CA ALA A 204 16.57 -2.87 -16.16
C ALA A 204 18.00 -2.59 -15.62
N GLY A 205 19.04 -3.11 -16.28
CA GLY A 205 20.44 -2.86 -15.92
C GLY A 205 20.85 -1.39 -15.97
N LEU A 206 20.16 -0.55 -16.75
CA LEU A 206 20.43 0.88 -16.89
C LEU A 206 20.02 1.70 -15.66
N LYS A 207 19.30 1.10 -14.70
CA LYS A 207 18.95 1.76 -13.43
C LYS A 207 20.13 1.83 -12.44
N PHE A 208 21.20 1.07 -12.69
CA PHE A 208 22.33 0.89 -11.75
C PHE A 208 21.84 0.55 -10.34
N ASP A 209 22.32 1.25 -9.32
CA ASP A 209 21.95 1.03 -7.92
C ASP A 209 20.61 1.70 -7.52
N HIS A 210 19.88 2.30 -8.48
CA HIS A 210 18.62 2.96 -8.15
C HIS A 210 17.53 1.94 -7.79
N PRO A 211 16.82 2.12 -6.66
CA PRO A 211 15.71 1.23 -6.27
C PRO A 211 14.51 1.37 -7.22
N GLY A 212 13.66 0.34 -7.28
CA GLY A 212 12.46 0.31 -8.12
C GLY A 212 12.59 -0.63 -9.32
N LEU A 213 11.64 -0.46 -10.24
CA LEU A 213 11.17 -1.36 -11.29
C LEU A 213 10.35 -2.56 -10.81
N ASP A 214 9.94 -2.60 -9.54
CA ASP A 214 9.07 -3.67 -9.05
C ASP A 214 7.72 -3.64 -9.78
N THR A 215 7.34 -4.78 -10.35
CA THR A 215 6.08 -4.93 -11.10
C THR A 215 5.10 -5.76 -10.31
N SER A 216 3.85 -5.29 -10.28
CA SER A 216 2.70 -6.02 -9.76
C SER A 216 1.62 -6.14 -10.81
N ALA A 217 0.97 -7.29 -10.93
CA ALA A 217 -0.15 -7.48 -11.84
C ALA A 217 -1.30 -8.29 -11.25
N THR A 218 -2.53 -7.89 -11.56
CA THR A 218 -3.75 -8.57 -11.11
C THR A 218 -4.87 -8.36 -12.08
N ARG A 219 -5.89 -9.21 -12.01
CA ARG A 219 -7.14 -9.01 -12.75
C ARG A 219 -8.13 -8.17 -11.96
N ASP A 220 -8.88 -7.32 -12.68
CA ASP A 220 -10.08 -6.64 -12.21
C ASP A 220 -11.23 -6.85 -13.21
N GLY A 221 -12.03 -7.89 -12.97
CA GLY A 221 -13.06 -8.30 -13.91
C GLY A 221 -12.44 -8.76 -15.23
N GLU A 222 -12.75 -8.05 -16.31
CA GLU A 222 -12.20 -8.34 -17.65
C GLU A 222 -10.80 -7.74 -17.88
N ARG A 223 -10.35 -6.83 -16.99
CA ARG A 223 -9.14 -6.04 -17.18
C ARG A 223 -7.96 -6.69 -16.48
N LEU A 224 -6.82 -6.76 -17.16
CA LEU A 224 -5.53 -7.01 -16.53
C LEU A 224 -4.94 -5.66 -16.10
N LEU A 225 -4.66 -5.50 -14.81
CA LEU A 225 -4.00 -4.34 -14.24
C LEU A 225 -2.51 -4.65 -14.07
N LEU A 226 -1.64 -3.76 -14.51
CA LEU A 226 -0.21 -3.80 -14.22
C LEU A 226 0.23 -2.48 -13.60
N GLN A 227 1.08 -2.55 -12.59
CA GLN A 227 1.71 -1.38 -11.98
C GLN A 227 3.21 -1.61 -11.92
N ASN A 228 3.99 -0.58 -12.27
CA ASN A 228 5.44 -0.60 -12.11
C ASN A 228 5.90 0.51 -11.16
N ASP A 229 6.77 0.14 -10.21
CA ASP A 229 7.34 1.06 -9.24
C ASP A 229 8.55 1.79 -9.83
N ILE A 230 8.32 2.96 -10.39
CA ILE A 230 9.35 3.76 -11.07
C ILE A 230 10.17 4.68 -10.15
N GLY A 231 10.29 4.36 -8.85
CA GLY A 231 11.24 5.02 -7.93
C GLY A 231 10.62 5.73 -6.71
N THR A 232 11.45 6.54 -6.04
CA THR A 232 11.28 6.95 -4.63
C THR A 232 10.28 8.08 -4.36
N ASN A 233 9.71 8.69 -5.38
CA ASN A 233 8.77 9.81 -5.22
C ASN A 233 7.32 9.36 -5.40
N ASP A 234 6.42 9.92 -4.58
CA ASP A 234 5.07 9.40 -4.42
C ASP A 234 4.14 9.70 -5.60
N ALA A 235 4.40 10.77 -6.37
CA ALA A 235 3.66 11.06 -7.61
C ALA A 235 4.17 10.28 -8.84
N HIS A 236 5.28 9.55 -8.75
CA HIS A 236 5.86 8.85 -9.90
C HIS A 236 5.22 7.46 -10.03
N VAL A 237 4.04 7.42 -10.64
CA VAL A 237 3.20 6.22 -10.74
C VAL A 237 2.91 5.92 -12.21
N LEU A 238 3.06 4.64 -12.56
CA LEU A 238 2.67 4.08 -13.85
C LEU A 238 1.75 2.91 -13.60
N VAL A 239 0.51 3.02 -14.09
CA VAL A 239 -0.47 1.93 -14.08
C VAL A 239 -1.00 1.71 -15.48
N MET A 240 -1.13 0.45 -15.86
CA MET A 240 -1.71 0.04 -17.13
C MET A 240 -2.93 -0.84 -16.89
N GLN A 241 -3.93 -0.70 -17.75
CA GLN A 241 -5.09 -1.57 -17.85
C GLN A 241 -5.09 -2.18 -19.24
N VAL A 242 -5.19 -3.49 -19.34
CA VAL A 242 -5.28 -4.22 -20.61
C VAL A 242 -6.65 -4.89 -20.66
N THR A 243 -7.45 -4.53 -21.67
CA THR A 243 -8.77 -5.13 -21.92
C THR A 243 -8.82 -5.56 -23.37
N ALA A 244 -9.08 -6.85 -23.64
CA ALA A 244 -8.95 -7.43 -24.98
C ALA A 244 -7.59 -7.08 -25.62
N HIS A 245 -7.56 -6.30 -26.71
CA HIS A 245 -6.35 -5.83 -27.40
C HIS A 245 -6.07 -4.33 -27.18
N ALA A 246 -6.68 -3.72 -26.16
CA ALA A 246 -6.50 -2.31 -25.84
C ALA A 246 -5.68 -2.14 -24.56
N ILE A 247 -4.70 -1.24 -24.59
CA ILE A 247 -3.92 -0.82 -23.41
C ILE A 247 -4.30 0.62 -23.07
N SER A 248 -4.69 0.85 -21.81
CA SER A 248 -4.78 2.19 -21.24
C SER A 248 -3.66 2.36 -20.21
N LEU A 249 -2.75 3.29 -20.43
CA LEU A 249 -1.62 3.58 -19.55
C LEU A 249 -1.83 4.94 -18.90
N THR A 250 -2.00 4.98 -17.58
CA THR A 250 -2.02 6.22 -16.80
C THR A 250 -0.65 6.45 -16.20
N TYR A 251 -0.08 7.61 -16.48
CA TYR A 251 1.21 8.04 -15.96
C TYR A 251 1.08 9.37 -15.23
N SER A 252 1.67 9.45 -14.04
CA SER A 252 1.76 10.68 -13.27
C SER A 252 3.20 11.04 -12.93
N ASP A 253 3.46 12.35 -12.88
CA ASP A 253 4.79 12.89 -12.62
C ASP A 253 4.73 14.28 -11.98
N LEU A 254 5.70 14.60 -11.12
CA LEU A 254 5.91 15.96 -10.62
C LEU A 254 6.49 16.89 -11.70
N HIS A 255 7.27 16.33 -12.62
CA HIS A 255 7.98 17.10 -13.63
C HIS A 255 7.32 16.94 -15.00
N ARG A 256 6.63 17.99 -15.43
CA ARG A 256 6.00 18.07 -16.75
C ARG A 256 6.95 17.71 -17.90
N GLU A 257 8.21 18.18 -17.86
CA GLU A 257 9.20 17.88 -18.91
C GLU A 257 9.50 16.37 -19.05
N ARG A 258 9.50 15.63 -17.94
CA ARG A 258 9.73 14.17 -17.95
C ARG A 258 8.50 13.42 -18.45
N LEU A 259 7.31 13.91 -18.12
CA LEU A 259 6.07 13.39 -18.69
C LEU A 259 6.02 13.60 -20.20
N GLU A 260 6.29 14.81 -20.70
CA GLU A 260 6.34 15.11 -22.14
C GLU A 260 7.41 14.26 -22.86
N PHE A 261 8.56 14.04 -22.20
CA PHE A 261 9.58 13.11 -22.69
C PHE A 261 9.04 11.68 -22.82
N PHE A 262 8.33 11.17 -21.80
CA PHE A 262 7.74 9.83 -21.86
C PHE A 262 6.64 9.72 -22.93
N GLN A 263 5.84 10.77 -23.10
CA GLN A 263 4.84 10.84 -24.17
C GLN A 263 5.49 10.67 -25.54
N ALA A 264 6.58 11.40 -25.79
CA ALA A 264 7.34 11.31 -27.03
C ALA A 264 7.98 9.92 -27.23
N LEU A 265 8.42 9.24 -26.16
CA LEU A 265 8.99 7.89 -26.26
C LEU A 265 7.96 6.83 -26.66
N LEU A 266 6.71 6.98 -26.21
CA LEU A 266 5.66 5.99 -26.48
C LEU A 266 4.87 6.28 -27.77
N GLN A 267 4.91 7.51 -28.30
CA GLN A 267 4.22 7.86 -29.55
C GLN A 267 4.59 6.96 -30.74
N PRO A 268 5.88 6.61 -30.99
CA PRO A 268 6.23 5.67 -32.06
C PRO A 268 5.70 4.24 -31.86
N LEU A 269 5.33 3.89 -30.63
CA LEU A 269 4.72 2.60 -30.28
C LEU A 269 3.19 2.61 -30.46
N GLY A 270 2.62 3.71 -30.96
CA GLY A 270 1.18 3.84 -31.20
C GLY A 270 0.41 4.52 -30.07
N ALA A 271 1.08 5.13 -29.09
CA ALA A 271 0.42 5.82 -27.99
C ALA A 271 -0.40 7.02 -28.46
N GLN A 272 -1.69 7.03 -28.10
CA GLN A 272 -2.59 8.17 -28.27
C GLN A 272 -2.85 8.81 -26.91
N TRP A 273 -2.25 9.98 -26.66
CA TRP A 273 -2.30 10.63 -25.35
C TRP A 273 -3.51 11.54 -25.18
N SER A 274 -4.11 11.51 -23.99
CA SER A 274 -5.07 12.50 -23.53
C SER A 274 -4.39 13.84 -23.28
N ALA A 275 -5.21 14.90 -23.13
CA ALA A 275 -4.72 16.19 -22.64
C ALA A 275 -4.01 16.02 -21.28
N LEU A 276 -3.03 16.89 -21.04
CA LEU A 276 -2.31 16.94 -19.78
C LEU A 276 -3.22 17.53 -18.69
N GLU A 277 -3.41 16.79 -17.62
CA GLU A 277 -4.14 17.24 -16.44
C GLU A 277 -3.16 17.63 -15.33
N SER A 278 -3.47 18.71 -14.61
CA SER A 278 -2.78 19.07 -13.36
C SER A 278 -3.69 18.74 -12.20
N ARG A 279 -3.21 17.91 -11.26
CA ARG A 279 -3.96 17.49 -10.07
C ARG A 279 -3.23 17.93 -8.80
N THR A 280 -4.00 18.16 -7.74
CA THR A 280 -3.49 18.49 -6.42
C THR A 280 -4.23 17.65 -5.38
N GLN A 281 -3.49 16.95 -4.51
CA GLN A 281 -4.05 16.22 -3.38
C GLN A 281 -3.20 16.51 -2.15
N ALA A 282 -3.84 17.00 -1.07
CA ALA A 282 -3.14 17.45 0.14
C ALA A 282 -2.29 16.35 0.80
N GLU A 283 -2.70 15.10 0.67
CA GLU A 283 -2.02 13.93 1.24
C GLU A 283 -0.84 13.43 0.40
N LEU A 284 -0.67 13.94 -0.84
CA LEU A 284 0.33 13.50 -1.80
C LEU A 284 1.36 14.60 -2.07
N ASN A 285 2.65 14.26 -2.01
CA ASN A 285 3.78 15.17 -2.24
C ASN A 285 3.68 16.52 -1.52
N GLY A 286 3.19 16.53 -0.27
CA GLY A 286 3.05 17.77 0.51
C GLY A 286 2.03 18.76 -0.05
N GLY A 287 1.10 18.31 -0.90
CA GLY A 287 0.09 19.16 -1.53
C GLY A 287 0.56 19.88 -2.80
N GLU A 288 1.73 19.55 -3.34
CA GLU A 288 2.18 20.09 -4.63
C GLU A 288 1.37 19.52 -5.81
N ALA A 289 1.21 20.35 -6.85
CA ALA A 289 0.56 19.92 -8.08
C ALA A 289 1.42 18.90 -8.83
N TYR A 290 0.80 17.87 -9.38
CA TYR A 290 1.43 16.88 -10.24
C TYR A 290 0.67 16.75 -11.56
N SER A 291 1.41 16.38 -12.61
CA SER A 291 0.87 16.19 -13.94
C SER A 291 0.43 14.75 -14.14
N VAL A 292 -0.71 14.54 -14.81
CA VAL A 292 -1.24 13.23 -15.16
C VAL A 292 -1.65 13.22 -16.63
N SER A 293 -1.37 12.12 -17.33
CA SER A 293 -1.88 11.89 -18.67
C SER A 293 -2.13 10.39 -18.88
N THR A 294 -3.07 10.06 -19.76
CA THR A 294 -3.40 8.69 -20.11
C THR A 294 -3.13 8.44 -21.59
N ALA A 295 -2.37 7.40 -21.91
CA ALA A 295 -2.19 6.91 -23.26
C ALA A 295 -3.17 5.77 -23.54
N GLN A 296 -3.69 5.73 -24.76
CA GLN A 296 -4.43 4.61 -25.31
C GLN A 296 -3.62 3.96 -26.43
N PHE A 297 -3.60 2.63 -26.44
CA PHE A 297 -3.06 1.81 -27.53
C PHE A 297 -4.15 0.86 -27.98
N ASP A 298 -4.50 0.90 -29.26
CA ASP A 298 -5.43 -0.04 -29.86
C ASP A 298 -4.62 -1.01 -30.75
N CYS A 299 -4.46 -2.23 -30.27
CA CYS A 299 -3.65 -3.24 -30.93
C CYS A 299 -4.53 -4.09 -31.86
N ALA A 300 -3.99 -4.47 -33.02
CA ALA A 300 -4.75 -5.23 -34.01
C ALA A 300 -5.02 -6.68 -33.57
N ASP A 301 -4.08 -7.27 -32.86
CA ASP A 301 -4.10 -8.66 -32.40
C ASP A 301 -3.24 -8.82 -31.13
N ASP A 302 -3.19 -10.05 -30.59
CA ASP A 302 -2.39 -10.38 -29.41
C ASP A 302 -0.88 -10.14 -29.64
N ALA A 303 -0.36 -10.35 -30.86
CA ALA A 303 1.05 -10.15 -31.16
C ALA A 303 1.43 -8.65 -31.10
N ALA A 304 0.59 -7.78 -31.66
CA ALA A 304 0.73 -6.33 -31.56
C ALA A 304 0.59 -5.84 -30.12
N LEU A 305 -0.32 -6.45 -29.34
CA LEU A 305 -0.49 -6.16 -27.91
C LEU A 305 0.77 -6.49 -27.11
N GLU A 306 1.33 -7.68 -27.32
CA GLU A 306 2.58 -8.09 -26.66
C GLU A 306 3.76 -7.19 -27.07
N GLN A 307 3.87 -6.81 -28.34
CA GLN A 307 4.90 -5.88 -28.81
C GLN A 307 4.76 -4.49 -28.18
N ALA A 308 3.54 -3.98 -28.03
CA ALA A 308 3.28 -2.72 -27.36
C ALA A 308 3.66 -2.79 -25.87
N LEU A 309 3.26 -3.86 -25.16
CA LEU A 309 3.63 -4.08 -23.75
C LEU A 309 5.14 -4.18 -23.56
N GLU A 310 5.82 -4.94 -24.42
CA GLU A 310 7.28 -5.08 -24.39
C GLU A 310 7.98 -3.75 -24.70
N GLY A 311 7.48 -3.01 -25.69
CA GLY A 311 7.95 -1.67 -26.02
C GLY A 311 7.81 -0.71 -24.84
N ILE A 312 6.64 -0.65 -24.20
CA ILE A 312 6.40 0.18 -23.02
C ILE A 312 7.37 -0.20 -21.90
N GLY A 313 7.49 -1.49 -21.57
CA GLY A 313 8.37 -1.99 -20.51
C GLY A 313 9.82 -1.51 -20.69
N SER A 314 10.33 -1.55 -21.92
CA SER A 314 11.71 -1.13 -22.23
C SER A 314 11.98 0.36 -21.96
N ARG A 315 10.95 1.22 -21.97
CA ARG A 315 11.10 2.68 -21.83
C ARG A 315 11.04 3.18 -20.40
N ILE A 316 10.63 2.34 -19.47
CA ILE A 316 10.39 2.75 -18.09
C ILE A 316 11.69 3.16 -17.39
N VAL A 317 12.78 2.42 -17.59
CA VAL A 317 14.07 2.71 -16.90
C VAL A 317 14.59 4.12 -17.21
N PHE A 318 14.29 4.66 -18.40
CA PHE A 318 14.75 5.98 -18.83
C PHE A 318 14.05 7.14 -18.10
N LEU A 319 13.04 6.85 -17.27
CA LEU A 319 12.41 7.80 -16.37
C LEU A 319 13.13 7.90 -15.02
N ILE A 320 13.87 6.85 -14.66
CA ILE A 320 14.68 6.80 -13.44
C ILE A 320 15.88 7.73 -13.61
N ASP A 321 16.12 8.57 -12.59
CA ASP A 321 17.21 9.55 -12.58
C ASP A 321 17.26 10.50 -13.81
N TRP A 322 16.19 10.60 -14.61
CA TRP A 322 16.16 11.39 -15.85
C TRP A 322 16.62 12.84 -15.65
N ASN A 323 16.15 13.51 -14.58
CA ASN A 323 16.55 14.87 -14.25
C ASN A 323 18.04 14.97 -13.92
N ARG A 324 18.61 13.98 -13.23
CA ARG A 324 20.03 13.91 -12.89
C ARG A 324 20.86 13.68 -14.15
N ALA A 325 20.45 12.73 -15.00
CA ALA A 325 21.12 12.43 -16.26
C ALA A 325 21.12 13.64 -17.20
N ARG A 326 19.95 14.27 -17.40
CA ARG A 326 19.81 15.49 -18.22
C ARG A 326 20.71 16.64 -17.73
N LYS A 327 20.77 16.88 -16.42
CA LYS A 327 21.63 17.92 -15.83
C LYS A 327 23.12 17.62 -16.03
N ARG A 328 23.53 16.35 -15.94
CA ARG A 328 24.92 15.93 -16.18
C ARG A 328 25.32 16.11 -17.65
N LEU A 329 24.45 15.77 -18.60
CA LEU A 329 24.70 15.97 -20.03
C LEU A 329 24.85 17.45 -20.43
N GLN A 330 24.20 18.36 -19.69
CA GLN A 330 24.31 19.80 -19.94
C GLN A 330 25.70 20.39 -19.69
N ALA A 331 26.63 19.64 -19.09
CA ALA A 331 28.03 20.02 -19.05
C ALA A 331 28.72 19.92 -20.44
N PHE A 332 28.12 19.19 -21.39
CA PHE A 332 28.70 18.90 -22.69
C PHE A 332 27.87 19.47 -23.86
N VAL A 333 26.55 19.48 -23.74
CA VAL A 333 25.62 19.87 -24.81
C VAL A 333 24.50 20.79 -24.30
N GLY A 334 23.74 21.41 -25.22
CA GLY A 334 22.58 22.21 -24.85
C GLY A 334 21.46 21.38 -24.22
N LYS A 335 20.52 22.03 -23.51
CA LYS A 335 19.38 21.33 -22.87
C LYS A 335 18.56 20.48 -23.86
N ALA A 336 18.29 20.99 -25.05
CA ALA A 336 17.53 20.28 -26.08
C ALA A 336 18.30 19.03 -26.57
N ASP A 337 19.60 19.18 -26.83
CA ASP A 337 20.47 18.08 -27.26
C ASP A 337 20.63 17.02 -26.17
N ALA A 338 20.70 17.43 -24.89
CA ALA A 338 20.73 16.50 -23.77
C ALA A 338 19.47 15.61 -23.73
N ILE A 339 18.29 16.19 -23.98
CA ILE A 339 17.03 15.44 -24.07
C ILE A 339 17.04 14.53 -25.30
N ALA A 340 17.54 15.01 -26.45
CA ALA A 340 17.64 14.21 -27.66
C ALA A 340 18.59 13.01 -27.50
N VAL A 341 19.71 13.17 -26.79
CA VAL A 341 20.62 12.08 -26.44
C VAL A 341 19.92 11.04 -25.57
N LEU A 342 19.17 11.46 -24.54
CA LEU A 342 18.39 10.55 -23.70
C LEU A 342 17.30 9.83 -24.51
N ALA A 343 16.65 10.52 -25.45
CA ALA A 343 15.64 9.93 -26.31
C ALA A 343 16.25 8.88 -27.25
N GLU A 344 17.43 9.14 -27.80
CA GLU A 344 18.13 8.21 -28.68
C GLU A 344 18.70 7.01 -27.92
N ALA A 345 19.21 7.21 -26.70
CA ALA A 345 19.60 6.16 -25.77
C ALA A 345 18.40 5.24 -25.46
N ALA A 346 17.26 5.86 -25.10
CA ALA A 346 16.00 5.15 -24.92
C ALA A 346 15.59 4.39 -26.18
N ARG A 347 15.69 4.99 -27.37
CA ARG A 347 15.39 4.34 -28.66
C ARG A 347 16.21 3.09 -28.91
N ARG A 348 17.47 3.09 -28.51
CA ARG A 348 18.42 1.99 -28.71
C ARG A 348 18.48 1.01 -27.55
N ASP A 349 17.76 1.27 -26.47
CA ASP A 349 17.77 0.48 -25.24
C ASP A 349 19.20 0.41 -24.59
N VAL A 350 19.95 1.54 -24.58
CA VAL A 350 21.34 1.64 -24.06
C VAL A 350 21.60 2.80 -23.11
#